data_AF-A0A7S2KNF6-F1
#
_entry.id   AF-A0A7S2KNF6-F1
#
_cell.length_a   1.000
_cell.length_b   1.000
_cell.length_c   1.000
_cell.angle_alpha   90.00
_cell.angle_beta   90.00
_cell.angle_gamma   90.00
#
_symmetry.space_group_name_H-M   'P 1'
#
loop_
_entity.id
_entity.type
_entity.pdbx_description
1 polymer ?
#
loop_
_entity_poly.entity_id
_entity_poly.type
_entity_poly.pdbx_seq_one_letter_code
_entity_poly.pdbx_strand_id
1 'polypeptide(L)'
;HKKDAITSVKLAIKAQALYDGKSKEEAEECAQAFDREQAAKKFAQRKLLGFVEPEIRDEAIAAFRAKYGPLDGATTAKLPGWRAESIYRETCGQTAIQYFNPHGGQFGTVKQVEAWLGVRVLNGEDVPEVAQARSQVKYGEDGRPIHDARAAGPMTTRTADDIVREQEEKKRAREEAVTLGMLNLEKKNRIAGPECYAECAWLHALAIPQRAGGEGWAALEQPLGQDGLAIAEALVRRHGFVAPELLALQGCPKDHPHASCLSGVFHLKPGGSFNDRPVYQQIFRHASGPLACRGLYIYWSQRRSRWKLGPLDDAMAPYAYLPVDRASPIGGGTNGAAS
;
A
#
# COMPACT_ATOMS: atom_id res chain seq x y z
N HIS A 1 14.24 -23.68 26.37
CA HIS A 1 13.04 -23.08 25.74
C HIS A 1 13.06 -23.34 24.24
N LYS A 2 12.08 -24.08 23.71
CA LYS A 2 11.91 -24.19 22.25
C LYS A 2 11.52 -22.82 21.72
N LYS A 3 12.28 -22.28 20.76
CA LYS A 3 11.88 -21.10 20.00
C LYS A 3 10.79 -21.55 19.04
N ASP A 4 9.53 -21.28 19.37
CA ASP A 4 8.44 -21.53 18.44
C ASP A 4 8.66 -20.64 17.21
N ALA A 5 8.75 -21.25 16.04
CA ALA A 5 8.90 -20.52 14.78
C ALA A 5 7.65 -19.65 14.58
N ILE A 6 7.83 -18.34 14.40
CA ILE A 6 6.73 -17.41 14.13
C ILE A 6 6.32 -17.60 12.66
N THR A 7 5.29 -18.42 12.44
CA THR A 7 4.81 -18.79 11.10
C THR A 7 3.64 -17.94 10.60
N SER A 8 3.11 -17.03 11.44
CA SER A 8 1.99 -16.17 11.06
C SER A 8 2.08 -14.78 11.70
N VAL A 9 1.45 -13.79 11.05
CA VAL A 9 1.32 -12.42 11.59
C VAL A 9 0.65 -12.44 12.96
N LYS A 10 -0.34 -13.31 13.16
CA LYS A 10 -1.03 -13.48 14.46
C LYS A 10 -0.08 -13.92 15.57
N LEU A 11 0.79 -14.90 15.28
CA LEU A 11 1.82 -15.34 16.24
C LEU A 11 2.86 -14.25 16.47
N ALA A 12 3.21 -13.46 15.45
CA ALA A 12 4.14 -12.33 15.59
C ALA A 12 3.57 -11.26 16.53
N ILE A 13 2.28 -10.89 16.38
CA ILE A 13 1.59 -9.93 17.24
C ILE A 13 1.55 -10.43 18.69
N LYS A 14 1.26 -11.72 18.91
CA LYS A 14 1.26 -12.32 20.26
C LYS A 14 2.65 -12.31 20.88
N ALA A 15 3.67 -12.71 20.12
CA ALA A 15 5.05 -12.73 20.60
C ALA A 15 5.52 -11.32 20.95
N GLN A 16 5.18 -10.31 20.15
CA GLN A 16 5.49 -8.91 20.43
C GLN A 16 4.78 -8.41 21.69
N ALA A 17 3.47 -8.66 21.83
CA ALA A 17 2.71 -8.26 23.02
C ALA A 17 3.30 -8.86 24.30
N LEU A 18 3.68 -10.14 24.28
CA LEU A 18 4.34 -10.80 25.41
C LEU A 18 5.73 -10.22 25.69
N TYR A 19 6.50 -9.88 24.65
CA TYR A 19 7.79 -9.21 24.78
C TYR A 19 7.65 -7.84 25.46
N ASP A 20 6.57 -7.13 25.17
CA ASP A 20 6.23 -5.83 25.75
C ASP A 20 5.66 -5.94 27.19
N GLY A 21 5.67 -7.14 27.78
CA GLY A 21 5.24 -7.38 29.16
C GLY A 21 3.72 -7.53 29.34
N LYS A 22 2.95 -7.62 28.26
CA LYS A 22 1.51 -7.89 28.34
C LYS A 22 1.23 -9.33 28.77
N SER A 23 0.06 -9.54 29.36
CA SER A 23 -0.41 -10.88 29.70
C SER A 23 -0.69 -11.70 28.43
N LYS A 24 -0.82 -13.02 28.60
CA LYS A 24 -1.16 -13.92 27.49
C LYS A 24 -2.55 -13.59 26.93
N GLU A 25 -3.47 -13.19 27.79
CA GLU A 25 -4.84 -12.79 27.46
C GLU A 25 -4.83 -11.49 26.62
N GLU A 26 -4.07 -10.48 27.04
CA GLU A 26 -3.91 -9.22 26.30
C GLU A 26 -3.23 -9.42 24.93
N ALA A 27 -2.26 -10.34 24.87
CA ALA A 27 -1.61 -10.72 23.61
C ALA A 27 -2.60 -11.38 22.63
N GLU A 28 -3.51 -12.23 23.12
CA GLU A 28 -4.58 -12.80 22.32
C GLU A 28 -5.57 -11.72 21.85
N GLU A 29 -5.92 -10.78 22.71
CA GLU A 29 -6.81 -9.67 22.37
C GLU A 29 -6.21 -8.78 21.27
N CYS A 30 -4.93 -8.45 21.34
CA CYS A 30 -4.22 -7.69 20.29
C CYS A 30 -4.29 -8.42 18.93
N ALA A 31 -4.09 -9.74 18.94
CA ALA A 31 -4.19 -10.57 17.76
C ALA A 31 -5.61 -10.61 17.18
N GLN A 32 -6.64 -10.71 18.03
CA GLN A 32 -8.05 -10.65 17.61
C GLN A 32 -8.44 -9.26 17.10
N ALA A 33 -7.92 -8.18 17.68
CA ALA A 33 -8.14 -6.81 17.21
C ALA A 33 -7.59 -6.62 15.79
N PHE A 34 -6.40 -7.14 15.50
CA PHE A 34 -5.83 -7.13 14.16
C PHE A 34 -6.70 -7.92 13.16
N ASP A 35 -7.16 -9.13 13.53
CA ASP A 35 -8.04 -9.92 12.67
C ASP A 35 -9.35 -9.16 12.37
N ARG A 36 -9.94 -8.48 13.36
CA ARG A 36 -11.12 -7.63 13.19
C ARG A 36 -10.87 -6.44 12.26
N GLU A 37 -9.73 -5.77 12.40
CA GLU A 37 -9.37 -4.63 11.55
C GLU A 37 -9.14 -5.06 10.08
N GLN A 38 -8.44 -6.18 9.87
CA GLN A 38 -8.22 -6.72 8.53
C GLN A 38 -9.53 -7.22 7.90
N ALA A 39 -10.41 -7.85 8.69
CA ALA A 39 -11.74 -8.23 8.25
C ALA A 39 -12.57 -7.00 7.86
N ALA A 40 -12.53 -5.92 8.66
CA ALA A 40 -13.23 -4.66 8.36
C ALA A 40 -12.68 -3.99 7.09
N LYS A 41 -11.36 -3.95 6.89
CA LYS A 41 -10.74 -3.41 5.67
C LYS A 41 -11.14 -4.22 4.43
N LYS A 42 -11.06 -5.55 4.52
CA LYS A 42 -11.48 -6.44 3.43
C LYS A 42 -12.98 -6.32 3.15
N PHE A 43 -13.80 -6.17 4.19
CA PHE A 43 -15.22 -5.93 4.07
C PHE A 43 -15.51 -4.59 3.36
N ALA A 44 -14.85 -3.50 3.78
CA ALA A 44 -14.98 -2.19 3.13
C ALA A 44 -14.54 -2.23 1.65
N GLN A 45 -13.43 -2.91 1.34
CA GLN A 45 -12.97 -3.09 -0.03
C GLN A 45 -13.96 -3.92 -0.86
N ARG A 46 -14.51 -4.99 -0.29
CA ARG A 46 -15.55 -5.81 -0.92
C ARG A 46 -16.82 -5.00 -1.18
N LYS A 47 -17.24 -4.17 -0.22
CA LYS A 47 -18.38 -3.25 -0.35
C LYS A 47 -18.15 -2.24 -1.49
N LEU A 48 -16.94 -1.67 -1.58
CA LEU A 48 -16.56 -0.76 -2.68
C LEU A 48 -16.62 -1.46 -4.06
N LEU A 49 -16.15 -2.71 -4.13
CA LEU A 49 -16.22 -3.54 -5.33
C LEU A 49 -17.64 -4.07 -5.62
N GLY A 50 -18.60 -3.79 -4.75
CA GLY A 50 -19.98 -4.17 -4.96
C GLY A 50 -20.35 -5.59 -4.52
N PHE A 51 -19.49 -6.25 -3.74
CA PHE A 51 -19.84 -7.52 -3.11
C PHE A 51 -20.79 -7.26 -1.96
N VAL A 52 -22.01 -7.77 -2.10
CA VAL A 52 -23.05 -7.73 -1.08
C VAL A 52 -22.99 -9.02 -0.26
N GLU A 53 -23.12 -8.92 1.06
CA GLU A 53 -23.25 -10.09 1.92
C GLU A 53 -24.49 -10.91 1.54
N PRO A 54 -24.47 -12.24 1.67
CA PRO A 54 -25.60 -13.09 1.29
C PRO A 54 -26.93 -12.66 1.92
N GLU A 55 -26.91 -12.19 3.17
CA GLU A 55 -28.07 -11.76 3.94
C GLU A 55 -28.67 -10.47 3.36
N ILE A 56 -27.81 -9.48 3.04
CA ILE A 56 -28.22 -8.20 2.47
C ILE A 56 -28.58 -8.36 0.97
N ARG A 57 -28.05 -9.38 0.30
CA ARG A 57 -28.21 -9.58 -1.14
C ARG A 57 -29.67 -9.72 -1.54
N ASP A 58 -30.42 -10.55 -0.83
CA ASP A 58 -31.80 -10.85 -1.21
C ASP A 58 -32.73 -9.66 -0.89
N GLU A 59 -32.46 -8.93 0.19
CA GLU A 59 -33.10 -7.64 0.52
C GLU A 59 -32.81 -6.57 -0.55
N ALA A 60 -31.54 -6.42 -0.96
CA ALA A 60 -31.14 -5.48 -2.00
C ALA A 60 -31.80 -5.80 -3.34
N ILE A 61 -31.86 -7.08 -3.74
CA ILE A 61 -32.57 -7.51 -4.95
C ILE A 61 -34.07 -7.17 -4.85
N ALA A 62 -34.70 -7.41 -3.70
CA ALA A 62 -36.10 -7.09 -3.49
C ALA A 62 -36.36 -5.58 -3.58
N ALA A 63 -35.53 -4.75 -2.93
CA ALA A 63 -35.62 -3.29 -2.99
C ALA A 63 -35.43 -2.76 -4.42
N PHE A 64 -34.44 -3.28 -5.15
CA PHE A 64 -34.22 -2.95 -6.56
C PHE A 64 -35.46 -3.28 -7.41
N ARG A 65 -35.97 -4.51 -7.28
CA ARG A 65 -37.12 -4.99 -8.08
C ARG A 65 -38.41 -4.28 -7.72
N ALA A 66 -38.60 -3.88 -6.47
CA ALA A 66 -39.76 -3.08 -6.06
C ALA A 66 -39.78 -1.72 -6.76
N LYS A 67 -38.61 -1.08 -6.93
CA LYS A 67 -38.50 0.26 -7.52
C LYS A 67 -38.44 0.24 -9.05
N TYR A 68 -37.64 -0.65 -9.64
CA TYR A 68 -37.39 -0.67 -11.09
C TYR A 68 -37.96 -1.90 -11.79
N GLY A 69 -38.44 -2.92 -11.08
CA GLY A 69 -38.76 -4.22 -11.67
C GLY A 69 -37.51 -5.08 -11.92
N PRO A 70 -37.70 -6.35 -12.36
CA PRO A 70 -36.58 -7.24 -12.64
C PRO A 70 -35.71 -6.73 -13.80
N LEU A 71 -34.43 -7.02 -13.72
CA LEU A 71 -33.47 -6.75 -14.79
C LEU A 71 -33.31 -7.99 -15.68
N ASP A 72 -33.25 -7.79 -16.99
CA ASP A 72 -32.86 -8.82 -17.95
C ASP A 72 -31.41 -8.63 -18.43
N GLY A 73 -30.83 -9.66 -19.05
CA GLY A 73 -29.45 -9.62 -19.50
C GLY A 73 -29.17 -8.56 -20.58
N ALA A 74 -30.11 -8.35 -21.51
CA ALA A 74 -29.94 -7.37 -22.58
C ALA A 74 -29.91 -5.95 -22.01
N THR A 75 -30.82 -5.63 -21.09
CA THR A 75 -30.80 -4.37 -20.34
C THR A 75 -29.49 -4.21 -19.56
N THR A 76 -29.04 -5.27 -18.86
CA THR A 76 -27.79 -5.25 -18.07
C THR A 76 -26.59 -4.87 -18.94
N ALA A 77 -26.52 -5.42 -20.17
CA ALA A 77 -25.45 -5.12 -21.12
C ALA A 77 -25.49 -3.69 -21.70
N LYS A 78 -26.61 -2.96 -21.52
CA LYS A 78 -26.79 -1.57 -21.95
C LYS A 78 -26.63 -0.55 -20.82
N LEU A 79 -26.31 -0.99 -19.61
CA LEU A 79 -26.02 -0.06 -18.51
C LEU A 79 -24.82 0.85 -18.87
N PRO A 80 -24.92 2.18 -18.72
CA PRO A 80 -23.83 3.12 -18.98
C PRO A 80 -22.53 2.75 -18.25
N GLY A 81 -21.44 2.65 -19.01
CA GLY A 81 -20.11 2.28 -18.50
C GLY A 81 -19.94 0.81 -18.12
N TRP A 82 -20.98 -0.01 -18.23
CA TRP A 82 -20.85 -1.45 -18.09
C TRP A 82 -20.40 -2.09 -19.40
N ARG A 83 -19.75 -3.24 -19.27
CA ARG A 83 -19.45 -4.13 -20.41
C ARG A 83 -19.96 -5.53 -20.12
N ALA A 84 -20.35 -6.24 -21.17
CA ALA A 84 -20.76 -7.63 -21.10
C ALA A 84 -19.92 -8.46 -22.07
N GLU A 85 -19.38 -9.57 -21.59
CA GLU A 85 -18.55 -10.50 -22.35
C GLU A 85 -19.22 -11.88 -22.36
N SER A 86 -19.26 -12.53 -23.53
CA SER A 86 -19.76 -13.89 -23.66
C SER A 86 -18.59 -14.86 -23.63
N ILE A 87 -18.63 -15.78 -22.68
CA ILE A 87 -17.55 -16.75 -22.39
C ILE A 87 -18.09 -18.14 -22.67
N TYR A 88 -17.55 -18.81 -23.68
CA TYR A 88 -17.80 -20.23 -23.90
C TYR A 88 -16.99 -21.06 -22.92
N ARG A 89 -17.63 -22.01 -22.25
CA ARG A 89 -16.95 -22.97 -21.37
C ARG A 89 -16.98 -24.33 -22.03
N GLU A 90 -15.83 -24.78 -22.54
CA GLU A 90 -15.73 -26.09 -23.21
C GLU A 90 -16.10 -27.24 -22.27
N THR A 91 -15.78 -27.13 -20.99
CA THR A 91 -16.03 -28.16 -19.98
C THR A 91 -17.51 -28.51 -19.81
N CYS A 92 -18.43 -27.58 -20.08
CA CYS A 92 -19.87 -27.82 -19.99
C CYS A 92 -20.64 -27.52 -21.28
N GLY A 93 -19.97 -27.03 -22.33
CA GLY A 93 -20.60 -26.62 -23.59
C GLY A 93 -21.55 -25.43 -23.46
N GLN A 94 -21.46 -24.64 -22.37
CA GLN A 94 -22.37 -23.52 -22.13
C GLN A 94 -21.70 -22.16 -22.34
N THR A 95 -22.42 -21.23 -22.94
CA THR A 95 -22.02 -19.80 -23.03
C THR A 95 -22.53 -19.04 -21.81
N ALA A 96 -21.62 -18.66 -20.92
CA ALA A 96 -21.89 -17.79 -19.79
C ALA A 96 -21.72 -16.32 -20.20
N ILE A 97 -22.53 -15.42 -19.64
CA ILE A 97 -22.32 -13.97 -19.80
C ILE A 97 -21.71 -13.42 -18.53
N GLN A 98 -20.68 -12.62 -18.69
CA GLN A 98 -20.00 -11.93 -17.61
C GLN A 98 -20.22 -10.43 -17.75
N TYR A 99 -20.66 -9.77 -16.69
CA TYR A 99 -20.87 -8.34 -16.65
C TYR A 99 -19.76 -7.68 -15.84
N PHE A 100 -19.30 -6.51 -16.28
CA PHE A 100 -18.33 -5.72 -15.54
C PHE A 100 -18.86 -4.31 -15.34
N ASN A 101 -18.75 -3.81 -14.11
CA ASN A 101 -19.16 -2.45 -13.78
C ASN A 101 -18.05 -1.44 -14.16
N PRO A 102 -18.33 -0.13 -14.13
CA PRO A 102 -17.36 0.93 -14.43
C PRO A 102 -16.13 0.94 -13.51
N HIS A 103 -16.22 0.29 -12.33
CA HIS A 103 -15.14 0.20 -11.35
C HIS A 103 -14.29 -1.07 -11.48
N GLY A 104 -14.54 -1.90 -12.50
CA GLY A 104 -13.80 -3.15 -12.75
C GLY A 104 -14.29 -4.36 -11.92
N GLY A 105 -15.38 -4.23 -11.18
CA GLY A 105 -16.06 -5.34 -10.53
C GLY A 105 -16.69 -6.29 -11.55
N GLN A 106 -16.61 -7.60 -11.28
CA GLN A 106 -17.02 -8.67 -12.19
C GLN A 106 -18.22 -9.44 -11.61
N PHE A 107 -19.26 -9.62 -12.42
CA PHE A 107 -20.54 -10.21 -12.02
C PHE A 107 -20.90 -11.33 -13.00
N GLY A 108 -21.17 -12.54 -12.47
CA GLY A 108 -21.50 -13.71 -13.27
C GLY A 108 -22.99 -13.90 -13.54
N THR A 109 -23.87 -13.15 -12.86
CA THR A 109 -25.32 -13.25 -13.05
C THR A 109 -26.00 -11.89 -12.95
N VAL A 110 -27.16 -11.76 -13.61
CA VAL A 110 -27.99 -10.54 -13.52
C VAL A 110 -28.45 -10.28 -12.08
N LYS A 111 -28.72 -11.32 -11.29
CA LYS A 111 -29.06 -11.17 -9.86
C LYS A 111 -27.95 -10.50 -9.05
N GLN A 112 -26.68 -10.75 -9.37
CA GLN A 112 -25.57 -10.06 -8.70
C GLN A 112 -25.51 -8.58 -9.07
N VAL A 113 -25.88 -8.23 -10.30
CA VAL A 113 -26.02 -6.83 -10.73
C VAL A 113 -27.23 -6.16 -10.07
N GLU A 114 -28.37 -6.84 -9.99
CA GLU A 114 -29.55 -6.37 -9.26
C GLU A 114 -29.23 -6.12 -7.79
N ALA A 115 -28.48 -7.03 -7.13
CA ALA A 115 -28.05 -6.83 -5.75
C ALA A 115 -27.14 -5.59 -5.61
N TRP A 116 -26.22 -5.39 -6.54
CA TRP A 116 -25.32 -4.24 -6.53
C TRP A 116 -26.08 -2.90 -6.65
N LEU A 117 -26.98 -2.81 -7.64
CA LEU A 117 -27.84 -1.64 -7.82
C LEU A 117 -28.82 -1.50 -6.65
N GLY A 118 -29.29 -2.60 -6.09
CA GLY A 118 -30.18 -2.65 -4.94
C GLY A 118 -29.59 -2.06 -3.67
N VAL A 119 -28.29 -2.24 -3.44
CA VAL A 119 -27.61 -1.57 -2.31
C VAL A 119 -27.64 -0.06 -2.46
N ARG A 120 -27.51 0.48 -3.69
CA ARG A 120 -27.65 1.92 -3.94
C ARG A 120 -29.08 2.38 -3.62
N VAL A 121 -30.09 1.61 -4.04
CA VAL A 121 -31.50 1.89 -3.73
C VAL A 121 -31.77 1.88 -2.22
N LEU A 122 -31.23 0.91 -1.48
CA LEU A 122 -31.35 0.85 -0.02
C LEU A 122 -30.69 2.05 0.69
N ASN A 123 -29.63 2.62 0.11
CA ASN A 123 -29.01 3.85 0.58
C ASN A 123 -29.79 5.12 0.20
N GLY A 124 -30.96 4.99 -0.44
CA GLY A 124 -31.77 6.13 -0.91
C GLY A 124 -31.26 6.76 -2.21
N GLU A 125 -30.28 6.15 -2.88
CA GLU A 125 -29.79 6.63 -4.17
C GLU A 125 -30.75 6.24 -5.30
N ASP A 126 -30.91 7.14 -6.27
CA ASP A 126 -31.62 6.84 -7.51
C ASP A 126 -30.66 6.21 -8.55
N VAL A 127 -31.23 5.41 -9.44
CA VAL A 127 -30.50 4.64 -10.46
C VAL A 127 -31.14 4.88 -11.84
N PRO A 128 -31.14 6.13 -12.34
CA PRO A 128 -31.78 6.50 -13.61
C PRO A 128 -31.19 5.74 -14.81
N GLU A 129 -29.99 5.22 -14.67
CA GLU A 129 -29.27 4.45 -15.68
C GLU A 129 -30.05 3.19 -16.12
N VAL A 130 -30.93 2.65 -15.26
CA VAL A 130 -31.77 1.50 -15.61
C VAL A 130 -32.81 1.86 -16.66
N ALA A 131 -33.48 3.00 -16.53
CA ALA A 131 -34.46 3.47 -17.51
C ALA A 131 -33.77 3.79 -18.84
N GLN A 132 -32.60 4.43 -18.78
CA GLN A 132 -31.78 4.69 -19.95
C GLN A 132 -31.39 3.39 -20.66
N ALA A 133 -30.88 2.39 -19.93
CA ALA A 133 -30.48 1.09 -20.49
C ALA A 133 -31.65 0.37 -21.16
N ARG A 134 -32.85 0.38 -20.55
CA ARG A 134 -34.06 -0.23 -21.12
C ARG A 134 -34.47 0.41 -22.44
N SER A 135 -34.35 1.72 -22.57
CA SER A 135 -34.66 2.42 -23.84
C SER A 135 -33.73 2.04 -25.00
N GLN A 136 -32.56 1.48 -24.70
CA GLN A 136 -31.57 1.05 -25.70
C GLN A 136 -31.66 -0.44 -26.06
N VAL A 137 -32.54 -1.21 -25.40
CA VAL A 137 -32.74 -2.62 -25.70
C VAL A 137 -33.49 -2.76 -27.02
N LYS A 138 -32.93 -3.55 -27.93
CA LYS A 138 -33.58 -3.92 -29.19
C LYS A 138 -34.43 -5.15 -28.96
N TYR A 139 -35.59 -5.21 -29.60
CA TYR A 139 -36.51 -6.34 -29.54
C TYR A 139 -36.57 -7.01 -30.92
N GLY A 140 -36.61 -8.34 -30.92
CA GLY A 140 -36.83 -9.12 -32.14
C GLY A 140 -38.29 -9.09 -32.59
N GLU A 141 -38.56 -9.70 -33.75
CA GLU A 141 -39.93 -9.86 -34.28
C GLU A 141 -40.85 -10.66 -33.34
N ASP A 142 -40.26 -11.51 -32.50
CA ASP A 142 -40.94 -12.30 -31.47
C ASP A 142 -41.22 -11.52 -30.17
N GLY A 143 -40.86 -10.22 -30.13
CA GLY A 143 -40.98 -9.37 -28.96
C GLY A 143 -40.00 -9.70 -27.84
N ARG A 144 -39.01 -10.57 -28.07
CA ARG A 144 -37.98 -10.89 -27.06
C ARG A 144 -36.81 -9.91 -27.16
N PRO A 145 -36.19 -9.53 -26.03
CA PRO A 145 -35.03 -8.65 -26.03
C PRO A 145 -33.82 -9.35 -26.66
N ILE A 146 -33.16 -8.69 -27.60
CA ILE A 146 -31.96 -9.18 -28.27
C ILE A 146 -30.75 -8.88 -27.41
N HIS A 147 -30.03 -9.93 -27.02
CA HIS A 147 -28.79 -9.78 -26.25
C HIS A 147 -27.58 -9.62 -27.17
N ASP A 148 -27.25 -8.38 -27.53
CA ASP A 148 -26.16 -8.06 -28.47
C ASP A 148 -24.83 -8.75 -28.11
N ALA A 149 -24.49 -8.85 -26.82
CA ALA A 149 -23.25 -9.51 -26.39
C ALA A 149 -23.20 -11.02 -26.72
N ARG A 150 -24.34 -11.68 -26.94
CA ARG A 150 -24.40 -13.07 -27.43
C ARG A 150 -24.38 -13.16 -28.95
N ALA A 151 -24.96 -12.17 -29.63
CA ALA A 151 -25.19 -12.22 -31.08
C ALA A 151 -24.00 -11.74 -31.90
N ALA A 152 -23.25 -10.74 -31.42
CA ALA A 152 -22.24 -10.04 -32.22
C ALA A 152 -20.89 -9.82 -31.51
N GLY A 153 -20.78 -10.20 -30.24
CA GLY A 153 -19.55 -10.01 -29.47
C GLY A 153 -18.48 -11.06 -29.77
N PRO A 154 -17.18 -10.73 -29.66
CA PRO A 154 -16.13 -11.73 -29.67
C PRO A 154 -16.36 -12.71 -28.51
N MET A 155 -16.71 -13.95 -28.86
CA MET A 155 -16.89 -15.01 -27.88
C MET A 155 -15.52 -15.49 -27.45
N THR A 156 -15.18 -15.26 -26.18
CA THR A 156 -13.92 -15.79 -25.64
C THR A 156 -14.15 -17.25 -25.30
N THR A 157 -13.48 -18.14 -26.02
CA THR A 157 -13.45 -19.56 -25.68
C THR A 157 -12.48 -19.75 -24.52
N ARG A 158 -12.98 -20.27 -23.40
CA ARG A 158 -12.14 -20.75 -22.30
C ARG A 158 -12.03 -22.26 -22.41
N THR A 159 -10.83 -22.70 -22.77
CA THR A 159 -10.50 -24.13 -22.80
C THR A 159 -10.33 -24.68 -21.39
N ALA A 160 -10.34 -26.00 -21.24
CA ALA A 160 -9.99 -26.63 -19.96
C ALA A 160 -8.56 -26.25 -19.52
N ASP A 161 -7.64 -26.16 -20.47
CA ASP A 161 -6.25 -25.79 -20.23
C ASP A 161 -6.11 -24.33 -19.76
N ASP A 162 -6.92 -23.41 -20.29
CA ASP A 162 -6.94 -22.02 -19.81
C ASP A 162 -7.39 -21.93 -18.33
N ILE A 163 -8.34 -22.77 -17.93
CA ILE A 163 -8.82 -22.82 -16.54
C ILE A 163 -7.71 -23.37 -15.63
N VAL A 164 -7.03 -24.45 -16.05
CA VAL A 164 -5.91 -25.02 -15.30
C VAL A 164 -4.77 -23.99 -15.18
N ARG A 165 -4.39 -23.34 -16.29
CA ARG A 165 -3.35 -22.30 -16.31
C ARG A 165 -3.72 -21.12 -15.39
N GLU A 166 -4.96 -20.63 -15.43
CA GLU A 166 -5.42 -19.55 -14.54
C GLU A 166 -5.37 -19.98 -13.06
N GLN A 167 -5.72 -21.24 -12.76
CA GLN A 167 -5.63 -21.77 -11.40
C GLN A 167 -4.17 -21.93 -10.93
N GLU A 168 -3.29 -22.38 -11.81
CA GLU A 168 -1.84 -22.48 -11.53
C GLU A 168 -1.19 -21.12 -11.37
N GLU A 169 -1.52 -20.13 -12.21
CA GLU A 169 -1.08 -18.75 -12.07
C GLU A 169 -1.56 -18.13 -10.75
N LYS A 170 -2.83 -18.33 -10.39
CA LYS A 170 -3.37 -17.89 -9.09
C LYS A 170 -2.69 -18.58 -7.92
N LYS A 171 -2.40 -19.89 -8.05
CA LYS A 171 -1.66 -20.65 -7.04
C LYS A 171 -0.23 -20.12 -6.90
N ARG A 172 0.48 -19.93 -8.01
CA ARG A 172 1.84 -19.37 -8.06
C ARG A 172 1.88 -17.95 -7.50
N ALA A 173 0.94 -17.07 -7.88
CA ALA A 173 0.84 -15.72 -7.35
C ALA A 173 0.57 -15.73 -5.84
N ARG A 174 -0.23 -16.68 -5.34
CA ARG A 174 -0.45 -16.87 -3.91
C ARG A 174 0.81 -17.36 -3.20
N GLU A 175 1.52 -18.33 -3.76
CA GLU A 175 2.78 -18.86 -3.23
C GLU A 175 3.89 -17.79 -3.22
N GLU A 176 3.97 -16.99 -4.28
CA GLU A 176 4.89 -15.86 -4.39
C GLU A 176 4.53 -14.76 -3.38
N ALA A 177 3.25 -14.41 -3.22
CA ALA A 177 2.81 -13.45 -2.22
C ALA A 177 3.10 -13.93 -0.79
N VAL A 178 2.95 -15.24 -0.51
CA VAL A 178 3.35 -15.85 0.76
C VAL A 178 4.86 -15.75 0.95
N THR A 179 5.65 -16.11 -0.06
CA THR A 179 7.11 -16.06 -0.03
C THR A 179 7.63 -14.64 0.17
N LEU A 180 7.11 -13.67 -0.58
CA LEU A 180 7.45 -12.26 -0.47
C LEU A 180 6.99 -11.68 0.87
N GLY A 181 5.82 -12.10 1.35
CA GLY A 181 5.31 -11.78 2.68
C GLY A 181 6.23 -12.29 3.80
N MET A 182 6.72 -13.53 3.69
CA MET A 182 7.68 -14.13 4.62
C MET A 182 9.03 -13.44 4.57
N LEU A 183 9.58 -13.16 3.38
CA LEU A 183 10.83 -12.42 3.21
C LEU A 183 10.74 -11.01 3.81
N ASN A 184 9.59 -10.35 3.68
CA ASN A 184 9.35 -9.05 4.30
C ASN A 184 9.17 -9.14 5.81
N LEU A 185 8.60 -10.22 6.34
CA LEU A 185 8.53 -10.47 7.79
C LEU A 185 9.90 -10.78 8.39
N GLU A 186 10.71 -11.61 7.73
CA GLU A 186 12.08 -11.92 8.16
C GLU A 186 12.98 -10.69 8.10
N LYS A 187 12.80 -9.82 7.10
CA LYS A 187 13.49 -8.51 7.05
C LYS A 187 13.02 -7.55 8.13
N LYS A 188 11.75 -7.60 8.55
CA LYS A 188 11.20 -6.76 9.64
C LYS A 188 11.55 -7.28 11.04
N ASN A 189 11.65 -8.60 11.21
CA ASN A 189 11.85 -9.27 12.50
C ASN A 189 13.26 -9.84 12.70
N ARG A 190 14.22 -9.50 11.82
CA ARG A 190 15.62 -9.81 12.13
C ARG A 190 15.99 -9.05 13.40
N ILE A 191 16.00 -9.77 14.52
CA ILE A 191 16.72 -9.37 15.72
C ILE A 191 18.11 -9.00 15.23
N ALA A 192 18.42 -7.70 15.26
CA ALA A 192 19.68 -7.18 14.77
C ALA A 192 20.82 -7.99 15.38
N GLY A 193 21.56 -8.72 14.56
CA GLY A 193 22.81 -9.34 14.99
C GLY A 193 23.85 -8.25 15.26
N PRO A 194 24.92 -8.52 16.01
CA PRO A 194 26.00 -7.56 16.28
C PRO A 194 26.55 -6.89 15.01
N GLU A 195 26.55 -7.60 13.88
CA GLU A 195 26.97 -7.11 12.57
C GLU A 195 26.09 -5.99 12.02
N CYS A 196 24.80 -5.94 12.36
CA CYS A 196 23.92 -4.82 12.01
C CYS A 196 24.32 -3.53 12.75
N TYR A 197 25.18 -3.62 13.78
CA TYR A 197 25.67 -2.51 14.58
C TYR A 197 27.10 -2.07 14.23
N ALA A 198 27.68 -2.62 13.15
CA ALA A 198 28.96 -2.16 12.66
C ALA A 198 28.88 -0.67 12.26
N GLU A 199 29.95 0.07 12.53
CA GLU A 199 30.06 1.47 12.15
C GLU A 199 30.00 1.61 10.62
N CYS A 200 29.15 2.51 10.13
CA CYS A 200 29.06 2.83 8.71
C CYS A 200 30.00 3.99 8.38
N ALA A 201 31.31 3.72 8.33
CA ALA A 201 32.34 4.74 8.12
C ALA A 201 32.19 5.51 6.79
N TRP A 202 31.51 4.92 5.81
CA TRP A 202 31.25 5.51 4.49
C TRP A 202 30.05 6.46 4.47
N LEU A 203 29.21 6.48 5.51
CA LEU A 203 28.00 7.31 5.53
C LEU A 203 28.25 8.62 6.26
N HIS A 204 28.02 9.73 5.58
CA HIS A 204 28.26 11.06 6.11
C HIS A 204 26.96 11.86 6.18
N ALA A 205 26.67 12.41 7.37
CA ALA A 205 25.58 13.35 7.58
C ALA A 205 26.12 14.78 7.51
N LEU A 206 25.67 15.54 6.51
CA LEU A 206 26.10 16.91 6.26
C LEU A 206 24.90 17.85 6.37
N ALA A 207 25.08 19.03 6.98
CA ALA A 207 24.06 20.06 6.96
C ALA A 207 23.89 20.61 5.54
N ILE A 208 22.65 20.77 5.09
CA ILE A 208 22.37 21.45 3.82
C ILE A 208 22.18 22.94 4.11
N PRO A 209 23.03 23.83 3.55
CA PRO A 209 22.90 25.25 3.79
C PRO A 209 21.61 25.79 3.14
N GLN A 210 21.07 26.88 3.69
CA GLN A 210 19.85 27.51 3.17
C GLN A 210 20.02 28.14 1.77
N ARG A 211 21.27 28.30 1.30
CA ARG A 211 21.61 28.90 0.00
C ARG A 211 22.76 28.13 -0.64
N ALA A 212 22.73 28.01 -1.96
CA ALA A 212 23.84 27.46 -2.73
C ALA A 212 25.13 28.26 -2.47
N GLY A 213 26.27 27.55 -2.31
CA GLY A 213 27.56 28.17 -2.02
C GLY A 213 27.80 28.56 -0.55
N GLY A 214 26.88 28.24 0.37
CA GLY A 214 27.11 28.38 1.80
C GLY A 214 28.17 27.42 2.35
N GLU A 215 28.56 27.61 3.61
CA GLU A 215 29.47 26.70 4.31
C GLU A 215 28.95 25.25 4.25
N GLY A 216 29.84 24.30 3.93
CA GLY A 216 29.48 22.88 3.75
C GLY A 216 28.94 22.52 2.36
N TRP A 217 28.56 23.48 1.50
CA TRP A 217 28.04 23.19 0.16
C TRP A 217 29.03 22.39 -0.72
N ALA A 218 30.31 22.72 -0.65
CA ALA A 218 31.36 22.05 -1.43
C ALA A 218 31.55 20.56 -1.04
N ALA A 219 31.11 20.16 0.15
CA ALA A 219 31.18 18.78 0.60
C ALA A 219 29.98 17.94 0.14
N LEU A 220 28.90 18.56 -0.37
CA LEU A 220 27.70 17.86 -0.82
C LEU A 220 27.88 17.32 -2.23
N GLU A 221 27.37 16.12 -2.47
CA GLU A 221 27.15 15.63 -3.82
C GLU A 221 26.14 16.55 -4.54
N GLN A 222 26.52 17.07 -5.71
CA GLN A 222 25.75 18.11 -6.42
C GLN A 222 24.25 17.80 -6.59
N PRO A 223 23.82 16.59 -7.01
CA PRO A 223 22.40 16.28 -7.15
C PRO A 223 21.65 16.38 -5.82
N LEU A 224 22.27 15.91 -4.74
CA LEU A 224 21.66 15.87 -3.42
C LEU A 224 21.55 17.27 -2.79
N GLY A 225 22.57 18.10 -2.97
CA GLY A 225 22.53 19.51 -2.55
C GLY A 225 21.42 20.29 -3.25
N GLN A 226 21.27 20.10 -4.58
CA GLN A 226 20.21 20.76 -5.36
C GLN A 226 18.81 20.30 -4.94
N ASP A 227 18.61 18.99 -4.74
CA ASP A 227 17.34 18.46 -4.23
C ASP A 227 17.03 19.01 -2.83
N GLY A 228 18.04 19.11 -1.95
CA GLY A 228 17.90 19.72 -0.63
C GLY A 228 17.42 21.16 -0.66
N LEU A 229 18.01 22.00 -1.51
CA LEU A 229 17.58 23.40 -1.68
C LEU A 229 16.15 23.50 -2.19
N ALA A 230 15.79 22.69 -3.19
CA ALA A 230 14.44 22.72 -3.74
C ALA A 230 13.39 22.22 -2.73
N ILE A 231 13.77 21.27 -1.88
CA ILE A 231 12.97 20.81 -0.74
C ILE A 231 12.81 21.94 0.29
N ALA A 232 13.88 22.64 0.66
CA ALA A 232 13.83 23.76 1.60
C ALA A 232 12.85 24.85 1.10
N GLU A 233 12.97 25.23 -0.17
CA GLU A 233 12.08 26.20 -0.81
C GLU A 233 10.61 25.75 -0.78
N ALA A 234 10.34 24.47 -1.05
CA ALA A 234 9.00 23.91 -1.00
C ALA A 234 8.42 23.88 0.42
N LEU A 235 9.22 23.58 1.45
CA LEU A 235 8.81 23.63 2.85
C LEU A 235 8.45 25.06 3.28
N VAL A 236 9.29 26.05 2.92
CA VAL A 236 9.03 27.47 3.22
C VAL A 236 7.76 27.94 2.49
N ARG A 237 7.68 27.74 1.18
CA ARG A 237 6.58 28.29 0.35
C ARG A 237 5.23 27.64 0.65
N ARG A 238 5.17 26.32 0.82
CA ARG A 238 3.90 25.58 0.90
C ARG A 238 3.45 25.29 2.32
N HIS A 239 4.38 25.18 3.25
CA HIS A 239 4.10 24.71 4.60
C HIS A 239 4.47 25.71 5.70
N GLY A 240 4.90 26.93 5.33
CA GLY A 240 5.12 28.02 6.28
C GLY A 240 6.32 27.83 7.21
N PHE A 241 7.27 26.98 6.82
CA PHE A 241 8.52 26.83 7.58
C PHE A 241 9.36 28.10 7.46
N VAL A 242 9.91 28.59 8.57
CA VAL A 242 10.73 29.83 8.58
C VAL A 242 12.18 29.54 8.19
N ALA A 243 12.75 28.46 8.72
CA ALA A 243 14.11 28.01 8.44
C ALA A 243 14.20 26.50 8.65
N PRO A 244 13.76 25.69 7.65
CA PRO A 244 13.78 24.23 7.80
C PRO A 244 15.23 23.75 7.92
N GLU A 245 15.54 23.00 8.98
CA GLU A 245 16.84 22.36 9.15
C GLU A 245 16.88 21.06 8.34
N LEU A 246 17.81 20.98 7.40
CA LEU A 246 17.96 19.85 6.48
C LEU A 246 19.35 19.22 6.60
N LEU A 247 19.37 17.90 6.55
CA LEU A 247 20.58 17.08 6.47
C LEU A 247 20.61 16.33 5.13
N ALA A 248 21.78 16.21 4.55
CA ALA A 248 22.08 15.28 3.47
C ALA A 248 22.81 14.07 4.06
N LEU A 249 22.35 12.88 3.71
CA LEU A 249 23.04 11.63 4.00
C LEU A 249 23.61 11.10 2.68
N GLN A 250 24.93 10.92 2.61
CA GLN A 250 25.64 10.54 1.38
C GLN A 250 26.85 9.63 1.65
N GLY A 251 27.49 9.12 0.58
CA GLY A 251 28.64 8.23 0.65
C GLY A 251 28.30 6.73 0.66
N CYS A 252 27.02 6.37 0.56
CA CYS A 252 26.61 4.97 0.42
C CYS A 252 27.09 4.37 -0.91
N PRO A 253 27.78 3.22 -0.91
CA PRO A 253 28.16 2.53 -2.14
C PRO A 253 26.92 2.27 -3.02
N LYS A 254 27.02 2.55 -4.32
CA LYS A 254 25.88 2.46 -5.26
C LYS A 254 25.34 1.04 -5.40
N ASP A 255 26.19 0.05 -5.17
CA ASP A 255 25.89 -1.39 -5.16
C ASP A 255 25.34 -1.90 -3.83
N HIS A 256 25.30 -1.06 -2.78
CA HIS A 256 24.73 -1.44 -1.50
C HIS A 256 23.22 -1.73 -1.65
N PRO A 257 22.68 -2.85 -1.12
CA PRO A 257 21.27 -3.24 -1.28
C PRO A 257 20.25 -2.20 -0.81
N HIS A 258 20.69 -1.25 0.01
CA HIS A 258 19.86 -0.18 0.57
C HIS A 258 20.30 1.22 0.14
N ALA A 259 21.16 1.38 -0.88
CA ALA A 259 21.70 2.68 -1.29
C ALA A 259 20.62 3.76 -1.46
N SER A 260 19.49 3.41 -2.10
CA SER A 260 18.34 4.31 -2.33
C SER A 260 17.57 4.74 -1.08
N CYS A 261 17.81 4.07 0.06
CA CYS A 261 17.23 4.43 1.36
C CYS A 261 18.25 5.15 2.24
N LEU A 262 19.54 4.76 2.17
CA LEU A 262 20.58 5.30 3.05
C LEU A 262 21.16 6.63 2.55
N SER A 263 20.86 7.03 1.32
CA SER A 263 21.18 8.36 0.82
C SER A 263 19.92 9.19 0.57
N GLY A 264 19.98 10.48 0.87
CA GLY A 264 18.84 11.37 0.69
C GLY A 264 18.83 12.58 1.62
N VAL A 265 17.75 13.35 1.53
CA VAL A 265 17.53 14.56 2.34
C VAL A 265 16.66 14.21 3.53
N PHE A 266 17.06 14.68 4.71
CA PHE A 266 16.34 14.52 5.96
C PHE A 266 16.01 15.89 6.54
N HIS A 267 14.84 16.02 7.13
CA HIS A 267 14.36 17.26 7.74
C HIS A 267 14.12 17.07 9.23
N LEU A 268 14.53 18.05 10.03
CA LEU A 268 14.26 18.07 11.46
C LEU A 268 12.74 18.04 11.71
N LYS A 269 12.26 17.00 12.39
CA LYS A 269 10.83 16.83 12.64
C LYS A 269 10.33 17.95 13.58
N PRO A 270 9.30 18.72 13.22
CA PRO A 270 8.75 19.77 14.08
C PRO A 270 8.29 19.22 15.42
N GLY A 271 8.80 19.82 16.51
CA GLY A 271 8.54 19.37 17.89
C GLY A 271 8.97 17.92 18.16
N GLY A 272 9.75 17.30 17.27
CA GLY A 272 10.13 15.90 17.32
C GLY A 272 11.46 15.73 18.02
N SER A 273 11.43 15.38 19.30
CA SER A 273 12.56 14.72 19.96
C SER A 273 12.26 13.23 20.15
N PHE A 274 13.32 12.44 20.25
CA PHE A 274 13.26 11.03 20.67
C PHE A 274 14.46 10.79 21.58
N ASN A 275 14.19 10.33 22.80
CA ASN A 275 15.20 10.27 23.87
C ASN A 275 15.93 11.62 24.06
N ASP A 276 15.16 12.71 24.14
CA ASP A 276 15.66 14.07 24.36
C ASP A 276 16.65 14.62 23.33
N ARG A 277 16.72 13.99 22.14
CA ARG A 277 17.57 14.43 21.02
C ARG A 277 16.76 14.70 19.76
N PRO A 278 17.25 15.54 18.83
CA PRO A 278 16.54 15.85 17.60
C PRO A 278 16.33 14.60 16.74
N VAL A 279 15.19 14.55 16.05
CA VAL A 279 14.85 13.48 15.10
C VAL A 279 14.75 14.07 13.71
N TYR A 280 15.41 13.45 12.75
CA TYR A 280 15.33 13.85 11.35
C TYR A 280 14.58 12.78 10.56
N GLN A 281 13.61 13.20 9.74
CA GLN A 281 12.82 12.30 8.89
C GLN A 281 13.23 12.47 7.43
N GLN A 282 13.40 11.36 6.72
CA GLN A 282 13.71 11.40 5.30
C GLN A 282 12.54 11.97 4.50
N ILE A 283 12.84 12.96 3.67
CA ILE A 283 11.88 13.61 2.78
C ILE A 283 12.37 13.55 1.35
N PHE A 284 11.42 13.44 0.43
CA PHE A 284 11.70 13.35 -0.99
C PHE A 284 10.61 14.05 -1.79
N ARG A 285 10.97 14.41 -3.02
CA ARG A 285 10.04 14.99 -3.99
C ARG A 285 9.62 13.90 -4.96
N HIS A 286 8.30 13.71 -5.13
CA HIS A 286 7.78 12.81 -6.16
C HIS A 286 7.91 13.48 -7.54
N ALA A 287 8.27 12.71 -8.58
CA ALA A 287 8.47 13.25 -9.93
C ALA A 287 7.25 14.01 -10.48
N SER A 288 6.05 13.61 -10.08
CA SER A 288 4.77 14.18 -10.53
C SER A 288 4.07 15.05 -9.48
N GLY A 289 4.66 15.34 -8.32
CA GLY A 289 3.82 15.66 -7.16
C GLY A 289 4.44 16.43 -5.99
N PRO A 290 3.73 16.42 -4.84
CA PRO A 290 4.14 17.13 -3.63
C PRO A 290 5.36 16.50 -2.96
N LEU A 291 5.87 17.19 -1.94
CA LEU A 291 6.80 16.58 -1.00
C LEU A 291 6.12 15.41 -0.27
N ALA A 292 6.87 14.35 -0.06
CA ALA A 292 6.45 13.20 0.70
C ALA A 292 7.53 12.82 1.71
N CYS A 293 7.12 12.14 2.78
CA CYS A 293 8.01 11.65 3.81
C CYS A 293 8.12 10.12 3.72
N ARG A 294 9.29 9.56 4.07
CA ARG A 294 9.44 8.12 4.29
C ARG A 294 9.42 7.83 5.80
N GLY A 295 9.09 6.60 6.15
CA GLY A 295 9.19 6.08 7.52
C GLY A 295 10.64 5.76 7.93
N LEU A 296 11.60 6.57 7.50
CA LEU A 296 13.03 6.41 7.78
C LEU A 296 13.55 7.63 8.52
N TYR A 297 14.23 7.40 9.63
CA TYR A 297 14.59 8.43 10.59
C TYR A 297 16.05 8.33 11.00
N ILE A 298 16.66 9.49 11.26
CA ILE A 298 17.91 9.62 12.01
C ILE A 298 17.55 10.05 13.43
N TYR A 299 17.85 9.24 14.43
CA TYR A 299 17.48 9.50 15.82
C TYR A 299 18.51 8.92 16.81
N TRP A 300 18.49 9.42 18.04
CA TRP A 300 19.34 8.91 19.11
C TRP A 300 18.74 7.68 19.78
N SER A 301 19.50 6.60 19.80
CA SER A 301 19.14 5.35 20.47
C SER A 301 19.70 5.34 21.89
N GLN A 302 18.88 5.64 22.89
CA GLN A 302 19.32 5.64 24.29
C GLN A 302 19.84 4.26 24.72
N ARG A 303 19.20 3.17 24.27
CA ARG A 303 19.61 1.79 24.62
C ARG A 303 21.01 1.43 24.11
N ARG A 304 21.49 2.10 23.06
CA ARG A 304 22.77 1.79 22.39
C ARG A 304 23.77 2.93 22.44
N SER A 305 23.38 4.05 23.04
CA SER A 305 24.14 5.31 23.15
C SER A 305 24.78 5.72 21.81
N ARG A 306 23.99 5.78 20.74
CA ARG A 306 24.47 6.11 19.38
C ARG A 306 23.34 6.61 18.48
N TRP A 307 23.69 7.26 17.38
CA TRP A 307 22.73 7.64 16.34
C TRP A 307 22.36 6.45 15.45
N LYS A 308 21.07 6.28 15.19
CA LYS A 308 20.48 5.23 14.34
C LYS A 308 19.87 5.82 13.08
N LEU A 309 19.99 5.10 11.97
CA LEU A 309 19.20 5.31 10.76
C LEU A 309 18.23 4.15 10.54
N GLY A 310 16.93 4.36 10.71
CA GLY A 310 15.96 3.26 10.65
C GLY A 310 14.51 3.69 10.92
N PRO A 311 13.59 2.73 11.12
CA PRO A 311 12.30 3.00 11.72
C PRO A 311 12.48 3.68 13.09
N LEU A 312 11.59 4.58 13.49
CA LEU A 312 11.66 5.29 14.77
C LEU A 312 11.25 4.38 15.94
N ASP A 313 12.07 3.36 16.21
CA ASP A 313 11.86 2.35 17.23
C ASP A 313 13.22 1.87 17.74
N ASP A 314 13.45 1.94 19.06
CA ASP A 314 14.75 1.58 19.62
C ASP A 314 14.99 0.07 19.70
N ALA A 315 13.94 -0.75 19.60
CA ALA A 315 14.01 -2.21 19.55
C ALA A 315 14.38 -2.74 18.14
N MET A 316 14.11 -1.95 17.09
CA MET A 316 14.33 -2.36 15.71
C MET A 316 15.80 -2.25 15.29
N ALA A 317 16.20 -3.16 14.38
CA ALA A 317 17.47 -3.08 13.69
C ALA A 317 17.49 -1.83 12.79
N PRO A 318 18.50 -0.95 12.91
CA PRO A 318 18.66 0.11 11.93
C PRO A 318 19.46 -0.39 10.74
N TYR A 319 19.47 0.44 9.71
CA TYR A 319 20.24 0.21 8.50
C TYR A 319 21.68 0.75 8.60
N ALA A 320 21.92 1.75 9.46
CA ALA A 320 23.24 2.32 9.70
C ALA A 320 23.35 2.95 11.09
N TYR A 321 24.59 3.13 11.54
CA TYR A 321 24.96 3.72 12.82
C TYR A 321 26.07 4.75 12.70
N LEU A 322 25.99 5.78 13.55
CA LEU A 322 27.11 6.67 13.85
C LEU A 322 27.41 6.54 15.37
N PRO A 323 28.57 6.00 15.77
CA PRO A 323 28.86 5.64 17.17
C PRO A 323 29.16 6.85 18.06
N VAL A 324 29.38 8.03 17.49
CA VAL A 324 29.82 9.20 18.25
C VAL A 324 28.67 9.82 19.03
N ASP A 325 28.84 9.94 20.34
CA ASP A 325 27.91 10.66 21.20
C ASP A 325 28.03 12.17 20.97
N ARG A 326 27.08 12.72 20.20
CA ARG A 326 26.97 14.16 19.93
C ARG A 326 25.52 14.59 19.98
N ALA A 327 25.29 15.85 20.33
CA ALA A 327 23.95 16.45 20.40
C ALA A 327 23.19 16.40 19.06
N SER A 328 23.92 16.37 17.93
CA SER A 328 23.39 16.25 16.57
C SER A 328 24.19 15.20 15.78
N PRO A 329 23.58 14.51 14.79
CA PRO A 329 24.32 13.60 13.90
C PRO A 329 25.27 14.35 12.96
N ILE A 330 25.15 15.68 12.83
CA ILE A 330 26.10 16.48 12.05
C ILE A 330 27.43 16.50 12.80
N GLY A 331 28.45 15.89 12.20
CA GLY A 331 29.79 15.84 12.74
C GLY A 331 30.78 16.61 11.88
N GLY A 332 31.44 17.61 12.48
CA GLY A 332 32.49 18.44 11.87
C GLY A 332 33.76 17.65 11.51
N GLY A 333 33.63 16.72 10.57
CA GLY A 333 34.76 16.12 9.87
C GLY A 333 35.31 17.14 8.87
N THR A 334 36.07 18.13 9.35
CA THR A 334 37.22 18.54 8.56
C THR A 334 38.07 17.29 8.43
N ASN A 335 38.10 16.69 7.24
CA ASN A 335 38.99 15.57 6.94
C ASN A 335 40.40 15.96 7.37
N GLY A 336 40.83 15.49 8.54
CA GLY A 336 42.23 15.22 8.77
C GLY A 336 42.57 14.12 7.79
N ALA A 337 43.03 14.50 6.60
CA ALA A 337 43.59 13.58 5.64
C ALA A 337 44.68 12.80 6.37
N ALA A 338 44.40 11.54 6.68
CA ALA A 338 45.43 10.60 7.06
C ALA A 338 46.33 10.44 5.84
N SER A 339 47.45 11.18 5.87
CA SER A 339 48.62 11.03 5.03
C SER A 339 49.33 9.71 5.28
#